data_AF-A0A9E3BU92-F1
#
_entry.id   AF-A0A9E3BU92-F1
#
_cell.length_a   1.000
_cell.length_b   1.000
_cell.length_c   1.000
_cell.angle_alpha   90.00
_cell.angle_beta   90.00
_cell.angle_gamma   90.00
#
_symmetry.space_group_name_H-M   'P 1'
#
loop_
_entity.id
_entity.type
_entity.pdbx_description
1 polymer ?
#
loop_
_entity_poly.entity_id
_entity_poly.type
_entity_poly.pdbx_seq_one_letter_code
_entity_poly.pdbx_strand_id
1 'polypeptide(L)'
;MSISTGIDAPPAAATVDELCTYLQRTQGGNIDLLCAFARIFFAKVPRALLQERGIPELAALTVGAFRFVERARPDQVNVEVVDPENEGWSAPVTLIRAQV
;
A
#
# COMPACT_ATOMS: atom_id res chain seq x y z
N MET A 1 45.27 -15.36 -0.24
CA MET A 1 43.96 -16.00 -0.44
C MET A 1 42.90 -14.92 -0.30
N SER A 2 42.41 -14.40 -1.42
CA SER A 2 41.40 -13.33 -1.45
C SER A 2 40.01 -13.95 -1.43
N ILE A 3 39.19 -13.50 -0.50
CA ILE A 3 37.79 -13.91 -0.36
C ILE A 3 37.00 -12.95 -1.27
N SER A 4 36.64 -13.41 -2.46
CA SER A 4 35.67 -12.69 -3.31
C SER A 4 34.29 -12.90 -2.73
N THR A 5 33.84 -11.98 -1.88
CA THR A 5 32.41 -11.84 -1.59
C THR A 5 31.74 -11.27 -2.83
N GLY A 6 31.01 -12.14 -3.53
CA GLY A 6 30.13 -11.75 -4.62
C GLY A 6 29.21 -10.65 -4.14
N ILE A 7 29.24 -9.52 -4.84
CA ILE A 7 28.26 -8.46 -4.69
C ILE A 7 26.94 -9.10 -5.15
N ASP A 8 26.09 -9.39 -4.17
CA ASP A 8 24.75 -9.91 -4.36
C ASP A 8 24.05 -9.00 -5.37
N ALA A 9 23.64 -9.56 -6.51
CA ALA A 9 22.85 -8.82 -7.45
C ALA A 9 21.59 -8.33 -6.71
N PRO A 10 21.13 -7.08 -6.93
CA PRO A 10 19.89 -6.62 -6.30
C PRO A 10 18.80 -7.65 -6.61
N PRO A 11 18.03 -8.12 -5.61
CA PRO A 11 17.00 -9.11 -5.84
C PRO A 11 16.11 -8.58 -6.96
N ALA A 12 15.93 -9.37 -8.01
CA ALA A 12 15.09 -8.99 -9.14
C ALA A 12 13.75 -8.49 -8.59
N ALA A 13 13.28 -7.34 -9.08
CA ALA A 13 12.06 -6.72 -8.59
C ALA A 13 10.93 -7.76 -8.64
N ALA A 14 10.44 -8.13 -7.46
CA ALA A 14 9.36 -9.11 -7.30
C ALA A 14 8.19 -8.78 -8.22
N THR A 15 7.77 -9.77 -9.01
CA THR A 15 6.68 -9.57 -9.97
C THR A 15 5.31 -9.74 -9.30
N VAL A 16 4.28 -9.12 -9.88
CA VAL A 16 2.91 -9.30 -9.40
C VAL A 16 2.45 -10.76 -9.53
N ASP A 17 2.96 -11.49 -10.52
CA ASP A 17 2.58 -12.89 -10.73
C ASP A 17 3.22 -13.82 -9.68
N GLU A 18 4.47 -13.58 -9.28
CA GLU A 18 5.10 -14.25 -8.14
C GLU A 18 4.36 -13.96 -6.83
N LEU A 19 3.95 -12.71 -6.63
CA LEU A 19 3.12 -12.31 -5.50
C LEU A 19 1.77 -13.05 -5.50
N CYS A 20 1.09 -13.12 -6.65
CA CYS A 20 -0.17 -13.84 -6.78
C CYS A 20 -0.05 -15.32 -6.47
N THR A 21 1.03 -15.96 -6.94
CA THR A 21 1.34 -17.35 -6.62
C THR A 21 1.54 -17.55 -5.12
N TYR A 22 2.23 -16.60 -4.45
CA TYR A 22 2.41 -16.62 -3.01
C TYR A 22 1.09 -16.43 -2.25
N LEU A 23 0.23 -15.50 -2.70
CA LEU A 23 -1.07 -15.22 -2.09
C LEU A 23 -2.02 -16.41 -2.21
N GLN A 24 -2.05 -17.11 -3.35
CA GLN A 24 -2.85 -18.32 -3.54
C GLN A 24 -2.52 -19.42 -2.51
N ARG A 25 -1.27 -19.49 -2.05
CA ARG A 25 -0.82 -20.48 -1.07
C ARG A 25 -1.07 -20.06 0.38
N THR A 26 -1.18 -18.76 0.64
CA THR A 26 -1.14 -18.20 2.01
C THR A 26 -2.45 -17.56 2.47
N GLN A 27 -3.33 -17.17 1.53
CA GLN A 27 -4.61 -16.55 1.84
C GLN A 27 -5.76 -17.50 1.50
N GLY A 28 -6.81 -17.45 2.30
CA GLY A 28 -8.12 -18.01 1.96
C GLY A 28 -9.06 -16.94 1.41
N GLY A 29 -10.04 -17.34 0.60
CA GLY A 29 -11.05 -16.44 0.04
C GLY A 29 -10.86 -16.14 -1.45
N ASN A 30 -11.39 -15.01 -1.91
CA ASN A 30 -11.36 -14.63 -3.33
C ASN A 30 -9.99 -14.06 -3.74
N ILE A 31 -9.09 -14.95 -4.14
CA ILE A 31 -7.73 -14.58 -4.56
C ILE A 31 -7.72 -13.78 -5.87
N ASP A 32 -8.66 -14.03 -6.78
CA ASP A 32 -8.69 -13.34 -8.07
C ASP A 32 -8.90 -11.84 -7.89
N LEU A 33 -9.78 -11.45 -6.97
CA LEU A 33 -10.01 -10.04 -6.63
C LEU A 33 -8.77 -9.41 -5.96
N LEU A 34 -8.12 -10.14 -5.05
CA LEU A 34 -6.91 -9.67 -4.38
C LEU A 34 -5.75 -9.48 -5.38
N CYS A 35 -5.62 -10.38 -6.35
CA CYS A 35 -4.64 -10.29 -7.44
C CYS A 35 -4.95 -9.15 -8.42
N ALA A 36 -6.22 -8.94 -8.76
CA ALA A 36 -6.63 -7.77 -9.56
C ALA A 36 -6.30 -6.46 -8.83
N PHE A 37 -6.57 -6.39 -7.52
CA PHE A 37 -6.19 -5.26 -6.69
C PHE A 37 -4.67 -5.04 -6.68
N ALA A 38 -3.86 -6.08 -6.47
CA ALA A 38 -2.40 -5.99 -6.43
C ALA A 38 -1.83 -5.37 -7.72
N ARG A 39 -2.36 -5.78 -8.88
CA ARG A 39 -1.96 -5.21 -10.19
C ARG A 39 -2.23 -3.71 -10.27
N ILE A 40 -3.42 -3.27 -9.86
CA ILE A 40 -3.80 -1.85 -9.87
C ILE A 40 -2.99 -1.05 -8.84
N PHE A 41 -2.83 -1.61 -7.64
CA PHE A 41 -2.14 -0.97 -6.54
C PHE A 41 -0.68 -0.70 -6.89
N PHE A 42 0.06 -1.72 -7.35
CA PHE A 42 1.48 -1.55 -7.69
C PHE A 42 1.72 -0.70 -8.94
N ALA A 43 0.74 -0.60 -9.85
CA ALA A 43 0.82 0.35 -10.97
C ALA A 43 0.79 1.82 -10.51
N LYS A 44 0.26 2.10 -9.32
CA LYS A 44 0.14 3.46 -8.76
C LYS A 44 1.15 3.77 -7.66
N VAL A 45 1.75 2.75 -7.05
CA VAL A 45 2.72 2.91 -5.97
C VAL A 45 4.09 3.31 -6.55
N PRO A 46 4.76 4.34 -6.00
CA PRO A 46 6.12 4.69 -6.38
C PRO A 46 7.07 3.49 -6.32
N ARG A 47 7.85 3.27 -7.38
CA ARG A 47 8.78 2.12 -7.49
C ARG A 47 9.74 2.00 -6.30
N ALA A 48 10.21 3.13 -5.75
CA ALA A 48 11.07 3.15 -4.58
C ALA A 48 10.46 2.44 -3.36
N LEU A 49 9.13 2.44 -3.22
CA LEU A 49 8.44 1.72 -2.15
C LEU A 49 8.32 0.21 -2.44
N LEU A 50 8.56 -0.26 -3.66
CA LEU A 50 8.43 -1.68 -4.02
C LEU A 50 9.78 -2.40 -4.08
N GLN A 51 10.84 -1.70 -4.51
CA GLN A 51 12.14 -2.30 -4.84
C GLN A 51 12.91 -2.87 -3.64
N GLU A 52 12.63 -2.40 -2.43
CA GLU A 52 13.33 -2.86 -1.21
C GLU A 52 12.60 -4.00 -0.49
N ARG A 53 11.48 -4.50 -1.04
CA ARG A 53 10.59 -5.44 -0.35
C ARG A 53 10.60 -6.82 -0.99
N GLY A 54 10.67 -7.84 -0.14
CA GLY A 54 10.47 -9.23 -0.54
C GLY A 54 9.00 -9.58 -0.78
N ILE A 55 8.76 -10.72 -1.43
CA ILE A 55 7.40 -11.24 -1.70
C ILE A 55 6.51 -11.31 -0.43
N PRO A 56 6.97 -11.79 0.74
CA PRO A 56 6.13 -11.83 1.94
C PRO A 56 5.69 -10.43 2.43
N GLU A 57 6.59 -9.44 2.33
CA GLU A 57 6.32 -8.06 2.75
C GLU A 57 5.35 -7.38 1.78
N LEU A 58 5.54 -7.61 0.47
CA LEU A 58 4.61 -7.16 -0.56
C LEU A 58 3.22 -7.81 -0.41
N ALA A 59 3.17 -9.08 0.00
CA ALA A 59 1.91 -9.77 0.32
C ALA A 59 1.22 -9.18 1.54
N ALA A 60 1.95 -8.94 2.63
CA ALA A 60 1.40 -8.29 3.82
C ALA A 60 0.88 -6.88 3.50
N LEU A 61 1.62 -6.10 2.72
CA LEU A 61 1.23 -4.77 2.27
C LEU A 61 -0.06 -4.81 1.44
N THR A 62 -0.11 -5.72 0.46
CA THR A 62 -1.27 -5.88 -0.44
C THR A 62 -2.51 -6.28 0.33
N VAL A 63 -2.42 -7.27 1.21
CA VAL A 63 -3.54 -7.74 2.04
C VAL A 63 -4.01 -6.66 3.00
N GLY A 64 -3.07 -5.93 3.63
CA GLY A 64 -3.38 -4.82 4.52
C GLY A 64 -4.13 -3.69 3.80
N ALA A 65 -3.61 -3.24 2.66
CA ALA A 65 -4.23 -2.20 1.86
C ALA A 65 -5.61 -2.62 1.32
N PHE A 66 -5.73 -3.87 0.85
CA PHE A 66 -7.00 -4.41 0.36
C PHE A 66 -8.06 -4.42 1.48
N ARG A 67 -7.73 -4.97 2.65
CA ARG A 67 -8.64 -5.01 3.80
C ARG A 67 -8.99 -3.63 4.33
N PHE A 68 -8.06 -2.67 4.25
CA PHE A 68 -8.33 -1.28 4.61
C PHE A 68 -9.42 -0.70 3.69
N VAL A 69 -9.30 -0.88 2.37
CA VAL A 69 -10.31 -0.41 1.40
C VAL A 69 -11.63 -1.16 1.55
N GLU A 70 -11.59 -2.48 1.75
CA GLU A 70 -12.80 -3.31 1.94
C GLU A 70 -13.61 -2.87 3.17
N ARG A 71 -12.93 -2.42 4.23
CA ARG A 71 -13.57 -1.88 5.45
C ARG A 71 -13.94 -0.41 5.33
N ALA A 72 -13.41 0.30 4.33
CA ALA A 72 -13.69 1.72 4.16
C ALA A 72 -15.17 1.89 3.85
N ARG A 73 -15.85 2.69 4.66
CA ARG A 73 -17.24 3.06 4.48
C ARG A 73 -17.29 4.24 3.50
N PRO A 74 -17.90 4.11 2.32
CA PRO A 74 -17.92 5.18 1.32
C PRO A 74 -18.57 6.48 1.82
N ASP A 75 -19.45 6.36 2.81
CA ASP A 75 -20.17 7.43 3.49
C ASP A 75 -19.40 8.02 4.69
N GLN A 76 -18.27 7.41 5.08
CA GLN A 76 -17.48 7.88 6.21
C GLN A 76 -16.43 8.90 5.73
N VAL A 77 -16.72 10.18 5.97
CA VAL A 77 -15.78 11.28 5.75
C VAL A 77 -14.76 11.29 6.90
N ASN A 78 -13.62 10.65 6.69
CA ASN A 78 -12.52 10.69 7.66
C ASN A 78 -11.76 12.02 7.63
N VAL A 79 -11.92 12.82 6.57
CA VAL A 79 -11.25 14.12 6.43
C VAL A 79 -12.23 15.16 5.91
N GLU A 80 -12.43 16.22 6.68
CA GLU A 80 -13.27 17.35 6.31
C GLU A 80 -12.40 18.62 6.15
N VAL A 81 -12.66 19.39 5.09
CA VAL A 81 -12.08 20.73 4.92
C VAL A 81 -13.10 21.73 5.43
N VAL A 82 -12.73 22.46 6.48
CA VAL A 82 -13.60 23.45 7.11
C VAL A 82 -13.08 24.85 6.86
N ASP A 83 -14.01 25.79 6.76
CA ASP A 83 -13.69 27.21 6.74
C ASP A 83 -13.07 27.60 8.10
N PRO A 84 -11.84 28.16 8.13
CA PRO A 84 -11.21 28.59 9.36
C PRO A 84 -12.04 29.59 10.18
N GLU A 85 -12.84 30.44 9.54
CA GLU A 85 -13.65 31.43 10.25
C GLU A 85 -14.76 30.77 11.09
N ASN A 86 -15.32 29.64 10.62
CA ASN A 86 -16.33 28.88 11.35
C ASN A 86 -15.79 28.20 12.62
N GLU A 87 -14.46 28.06 12.73
CA GLU A 87 -13.76 27.49 13.89
C GLU A 87 -13.09 28.57 14.76
N GLY A 88 -13.27 29.86 14.43
CA GLY A 88 -12.69 30.99 15.16
C GLY A 88 -11.21 31.26 14.86
N TRP A 89 -10.68 30.73 13.75
CA TRP A 89 -9.30 30.96 13.33
C TRP A 89 -9.22 32.19 12.42
N SER A 90 -8.57 33.25 12.88
CA SER A 90 -8.36 34.50 12.12
C SER A 90 -7.12 34.49 11.22
N ALA A 91 -6.74 33.32 10.68
CA ALA A 91 -5.56 33.16 9.84
C ALA A 91 -5.92 32.55 8.48
N PRO A 92 -5.24 32.93 7.39
CA PRO A 92 -5.49 32.38 6.06
C PRO A 92 -4.84 30.98 5.95
N VAL A 93 -5.38 30.03 6.70
CA VAL A 93 -4.92 28.64 6.76
C VAL A 93 -6.03 27.71 6.33
N THR A 94 -5.68 26.63 5.64
CA THR A 94 -6.64 25.55 5.35
C THR A 94 -6.74 24.64 6.57
N LEU A 95 -7.91 24.56 7.21
CA LEU A 95 -8.14 23.58 8.26
C LEU A 95 -8.59 22.25 7.65
N ILE A 96 -7.84 21.21 8.01
CA ILE A 96 -8.13 19.82 7.64
C ILE A 96 -8.41 19.07 8.95
N ARG A 97 -9.66 18.64 9.13
CA ARG A 97 -10.09 17.85 10.29
C ARG A 97 -10.03 16.38 9.92
N ALA A 98 -9.17 15.62 10.59
CA ALA A 98 -9.12 14.17 10.46
C ALA A 98 -9.88 13.51 11.62
N GLN A 99 -10.88 12.70 11.31
CA GLN A 99 -11.52 11.81 12.28
C GLN A 99 -10.75 10.49 12.29
N VAL A 100 -10.14 10.17 13.44
CA VAL A 100 -9.29 8.99 13.67
C VAL A 100 -10.01 7.98 14.54
#